data_AF-A0A7C4N0C3-F1
#
_entry.id   AF-A0A7C4N0C3-F1
#
_cell.length_a   1.000
_cell.length_b   1.000
_cell.length_c   1.000
_cell.angle_alpha   90.00
_cell.angle_beta   90.00
_cell.angle_gamma   90.00
#
_symmetry.space_group_name_H-M   'P 1'
#
loop_
_entity.id
_entity.type
_entity.pdbx_description
1 polymer ?
#
loop_
_entity_poly.entity_id
_entity_poly.type
_entity_poly.pdbx_seq_one_letter_code
_entity_poly.pdbx_strand_id
1 'polypeptide(L)'
;MARTLRPTEGKFMERGVMVKPTCPFCGMLLKKPEPVPSSDMPLGTCSCGAVYACEVTGHNLGSAMIEALVHACHGDWDCAWELTPDQDYVDQQVKTYDLETHHIIPGGVYEGRRISGVLYFIRLNEATAIKAPPEPTVPCPVQAPACKIPRRSSAKQEVEALVGRYDLKALLEMAAEDHRIIRDLKRLLYSADKLLRWRAAEALGKAAAVVALKNPTAVSKLIQGLFSSVSDTAASSWGSVDAIGEIIGSVPDRFSGFIPQLVQLSTDPARLPEVLRAMAKIGETRPDLLRRFSYPMIPLLRNPDSEVRGYAVILLGLLHAHEAKEDMARLKDDRTAIDIYRNGQIEKTTLDQVAVESLAKL
;
A
#
# COMPACT_ATOMS: atom_id res chain seq x y z
N MET A 1 52.45 -31.19 36.05
CA MET A 1 51.47 -31.32 34.94
C MET A 1 50.50 -30.15 35.02
N ALA A 2 50.79 -29.10 34.27
CA ALA A 2 50.08 -27.83 34.32
C ALA A 2 48.76 -27.92 33.56
N ARG A 3 47.66 -27.54 34.24
CA ARG A 3 46.34 -27.32 33.62
C ARG A 3 46.43 -26.07 32.74
N THR A 4 46.32 -26.25 31.44
CA THR A 4 46.06 -25.19 30.46
C THR A 4 44.68 -24.59 30.73
N LEU A 5 44.66 -23.42 31.36
CA LEU A 5 43.52 -22.53 31.41
C LEU A 5 43.28 -21.98 30.00
N ARG A 6 42.06 -22.19 29.48
CA ARG A 6 41.58 -21.51 28.27
C ARG A 6 41.56 -20.00 28.54
N PRO A 7 41.90 -19.13 27.58
CA PRO A 7 41.67 -17.71 27.74
C PRO A 7 40.16 -17.50 27.83
N THR A 8 39.70 -17.09 28.99
CA THR A 8 38.37 -16.51 29.19
C THR A 8 38.22 -15.36 28.20
N GLU A 9 37.28 -15.49 27.28
CA GLU A 9 36.71 -14.36 26.55
C GLU A 9 36.39 -13.29 27.57
N GLY A 10 37.22 -12.24 27.59
CA GLY A 10 36.94 -11.06 28.36
C GLY A 10 35.61 -10.51 27.85
N LYS A 11 34.56 -10.73 28.63
CA LYS A 11 33.38 -9.88 28.61
C LYS A 11 33.87 -8.46 28.83
N PHE A 12 34.13 -7.76 27.73
CA PHE A 12 33.98 -6.32 27.71
C PHE A 12 32.52 -6.07 28.06
N MET A 13 32.25 -5.87 29.36
CA MET A 13 31.12 -5.06 29.79
C MET A 13 31.40 -3.69 29.20
N GLU A 14 30.94 -3.48 27.97
CA GLU A 14 30.89 -2.16 27.36
C GLU A 14 30.07 -1.30 28.31
N ARG A 15 30.78 -0.46 29.06
CA ARG A 15 30.21 0.64 29.82
C ARG A 15 29.25 1.34 28.88
N GLY A 16 27.97 1.41 29.25
CA GLY A 16 26.92 1.99 28.42
C GLY A 16 27.31 3.40 27.99
N VAL A 17 27.87 3.53 26.79
CA VAL A 17 28.27 4.82 26.22
C VAL A 17 26.98 5.54 25.91
N MET A 18 26.56 6.42 26.81
CA MET A 18 25.42 7.31 26.58
C MET A 18 25.86 8.41 25.64
N VAL A 19 25.28 8.44 24.44
CA VAL A 19 25.57 9.47 23.44
C VAL A 19 24.43 10.48 23.47
N LYS A 20 24.77 11.77 23.56
CA LYS A 20 23.75 12.82 23.46
C LYS A 20 23.11 12.80 22.07
N PRO A 21 21.77 12.87 21.98
CA PRO A 21 21.09 12.78 20.70
C PRO A 21 21.34 14.06 19.88
N THR A 22 21.69 13.87 18.61
CA THR A 22 21.93 14.96 17.65
C THR A 22 20.99 14.81 16.47
N CYS A 23 20.64 15.95 15.84
CA CYS A 23 19.83 15.94 14.63
C CYS A 23 20.63 15.35 13.46
N PRO A 24 20.11 14.34 12.75
CA PRO A 24 20.82 13.72 11.62
C PRO A 24 21.01 14.67 10.43
N PHE A 25 20.24 15.77 10.36
CA PHE A 25 20.30 16.72 9.25
C PHE A 25 21.26 17.89 9.46
N CYS A 26 21.45 18.36 10.69
CA CYS A 26 22.29 19.54 10.97
C CYS A 26 23.35 19.33 12.07
N GLY A 27 23.35 18.17 12.73
CA GLY A 27 24.31 17.83 13.80
C GLY A 27 24.08 18.55 15.14
N MET A 28 23.06 19.41 15.25
CA MET A 28 22.76 20.13 16.50
C MET A 28 22.19 19.19 17.56
N LEU A 29 22.46 19.50 18.84
CA LEU A 29 21.88 18.76 19.98
C LEU A 29 20.35 18.88 19.98
N LEU A 30 19.67 17.76 20.21
CA LEU A 30 18.22 17.73 20.28
C LEU A 30 17.71 18.21 21.64
N LYS A 31 16.50 18.76 21.62
CA LYS A 31 15.70 18.92 22.82
C LYS A 31 14.97 17.60 23.10
N LYS A 32 14.57 17.41 24.35
CA LYS A 32 13.76 16.24 24.72
C LYS A 32 12.40 16.32 24.00
N PRO A 33 11.91 15.26 23.35
CA PRO A 33 10.56 15.20 22.82
C PRO A 33 9.53 15.38 23.95
N GLU A 34 8.49 16.17 23.70
CA GLU A 34 7.45 16.48 24.67
C GLU A 34 6.10 15.91 24.22
N PRO A 35 5.23 15.49 25.16
CA PRO A 35 3.89 15.05 24.82
C PRO A 35 3.08 16.22 24.27
N VAL A 36 2.43 16.02 23.12
CA VAL A 36 1.57 17.00 22.47
C VAL A 36 0.12 16.52 22.56
N PRO A 37 -0.86 17.35 22.94
CA PRO A 37 -2.25 16.90 23.11
C PRO A 37 -2.91 16.31 21.86
N SER A 38 -2.39 16.63 20.68
CA SER A 38 -2.91 16.20 19.38
C SER A 38 -2.23 14.96 18.80
N SER A 39 -1.34 14.30 19.55
CA SER A 39 -0.54 13.15 19.12
C SER A 39 -0.48 12.12 20.23
N ASP A 40 -0.56 10.83 19.86
CA ASP A 40 -0.42 9.71 20.79
C ASP A 40 1.06 9.43 21.17
N MET A 41 2.00 10.21 20.64
CA MET A 41 3.42 10.09 20.94
C MET A 41 4.14 11.43 21.14
N PRO A 42 5.27 11.44 21.88
CA PRO A 42 6.06 12.65 22.08
C PRO A 42 6.70 13.15 20.79
N LEU A 43 6.62 14.47 20.57
CA LEU A 43 7.11 15.14 19.36
C LEU A 43 8.12 16.24 19.72
N GLY A 44 8.91 16.68 18.74
CA GLY A 44 9.75 17.85 18.89
C GLY A 44 10.24 18.40 17.56
N THR A 45 10.77 19.63 17.60
CA THR A 45 11.25 20.36 16.42
C THR A 45 12.68 20.82 16.62
N CYS A 46 13.51 20.66 15.59
CA CYS A 46 14.89 21.13 15.54
C CYS A 46 14.95 22.52 14.89
N SER A 47 15.95 23.33 15.25
CA SER A 47 16.17 24.67 14.67
C SER A 47 16.46 24.67 13.17
N CYS A 48 16.83 23.53 12.57
CA CYS A 48 17.00 23.39 11.13
C CYS A 48 15.69 23.09 10.36
N GLY A 49 14.55 23.06 11.06
CA GLY A 49 13.25 22.74 10.49
C GLY A 49 12.92 21.25 10.41
N ALA A 50 13.80 20.38 10.92
CA ALA A 50 13.48 18.96 11.06
C ALA A 50 12.57 18.72 12.26
N VAL A 51 11.50 17.96 12.06
CA VAL A 51 10.59 17.48 13.09
C VAL A 51 10.96 16.04 13.44
N TYR A 52 10.74 15.65 14.69
CA TYR A 52 10.93 14.26 15.11
C TYR A 52 9.82 13.77 16.03
N ALA A 53 9.45 12.51 15.82
CA ALA A 53 8.54 11.76 16.67
C ALA A 53 9.29 10.66 17.42
N CYS A 54 8.96 10.46 18.70
CA CYS A 54 9.56 9.44 19.54
C CYS A 54 8.64 8.25 19.69
N GLU A 55 9.01 7.13 19.06
CA GLU A 55 8.32 5.86 19.26
C GLU A 55 9.06 5.05 20.32
N VAL A 56 8.46 4.94 21.51
CA VAL A 56 9.10 4.38 22.70
C VAL A 56 9.35 2.86 22.56
N THR A 57 8.51 2.15 21.82
CA THR A 57 8.57 0.67 21.74
C THR A 57 9.46 0.15 20.61
N GLY A 58 9.70 0.95 19.57
CA GLY A 58 10.39 0.57 18.34
C GLY A 58 9.54 -0.22 17.33
N HIS A 59 8.24 -0.40 17.59
CA HIS A 59 7.33 -1.21 16.77
C HIS A 59 6.37 -0.39 15.89
N ASN A 60 6.07 0.86 16.24
CA ASN A 60 5.04 1.68 15.57
C ASN A 60 5.63 2.79 14.69
N LEU A 61 6.69 2.48 13.93
CA LEU A 61 7.42 3.47 13.12
C LEU A 61 6.54 4.14 12.05
N GLY A 62 5.53 3.43 11.53
CA GLY A 62 4.56 4.00 10.58
C GLY A 62 3.76 5.14 11.20
N SER A 63 3.26 4.96 12.44
CA SER A 63 2.58 6.02 13.18
C SER A 63 3.53 7.17 13.49
N ALA A 64 4.79 6.88 13.86
CA ALA A 64 5.78 7.92 14.14
C ALA A 64 6.13 8.76 12.92
N MET A 65 6.20 8.14 11.75
CA MET A 65 6.35 8.85 10.48
C MET A 65 5.15 9.77 10.22
N ILE A 66 3.92 9.26 10.41
CA ILE A 66 2.69 10.04 10.16
C ILE A 66 2.62 11.24 11.11
N GLU A 67 2.83 11.02 12.41
CA GLU A 67 2.81 12.10 13.42
C GLU A 67 3.89 13.16 13.13
N ALA A 68 5.09 12.74 12.71
CA ALA A 68 6.14 13.65 12.30
C ALA A 68 5.77 14.44 11.02
N LEU A 69 5.10 13.82 10.05
CA LEU A 69 4.64 14.51 8.83
C LEU A 69 3.57 15.54 9.14
N VAL A 70 2.58 15.15 9.92
CA VAL A 70 1.46 16.01 10.34
C VAL A 70 1.99 17.19 11.14
N HIS A 71 2.92 16.94 12.05
CA HIS A 71 3.54 18.01 12.84
C HIS A 71 4.44 18.92 11.99
N ALA A 72 5.17 18.37 11.01
CA ALA A 72 5.89 19.17 10.01
C ALA A 72 4.95 20.00 9.13
N CYS A 73 3.70 19.60 8.99
CA CYS A 73 2.62 20.33 8.32
C CYS A 73 1.77 21.16 9.28
N HIS A 74 2.24 21.45 10.50
CA HIS A 74 1.53 22.24 11.51
C HIS A 74 0.15 21.69 11.91
N GLY A 75 -0.01 20.37 11.94
CA GLY A 75 -1.27 19.71 12.27
C GLY A 75 -2.20 19.53 11.06
N ASP A 76 -1.79 19.95 9.86
CA ASP A 76 -2.52 19.71 8.63
C ASP A 76 -2.27 18.29 8.12
N TRP A 77 -3.21 17.41 8.45
CA TRP A 77 -3.23 16.03 7.99
C TRP A 77 -3.27 15.96 6.46
N ASP A 78 -4.09 16.77 5.80
CA ASP A 78 -4.22 16.72 4.34
C ASP A 78 -2.92 17.11 3.65
N CYS A 79 -2.20 18.10 4.18
CA CYS A 79 -0.86 18.47 3.71
C CYS A 79 0.13 17.31 3.90
N ALA A 80 0.18 16.72 5.09
CA ALA A 80 1.07 15.58 5.40
C ALA A 80 0.87 14.38 4.47
N TRP A 81 -0.37 14.09 4.09
CA TRP A 81 -0.72 13.01 3.17
C TRP A 81 -0.45 13.33 1.69
N GLU A 82 -0.18 14.59 1.37
CA GLU A 82 0.19 15.04 0.01
C GLU A 82 1.70 15.07 -0.21
N LEU A 83 2.50 14.94 0.84
CA LEU A 83 3.96 14.91 0.76
C LEU A 83 4.47 13.55 0.29
N THR A 84 5.39 13.57 -0.66
CA THR A 84 6.06 12.40 -1.23
C THR A 84 7.48 12.27 -0.68
N PRO A 85 7.92 11.09 -0.22
CA PRO A 85 9.30 10.85 0.19
C PRO A 85 10.30 11.17 -0.94
N ASP A 86 11.46 11.70 -0.57
CA ASP A 86 12.58 12.11 -1.45
C ASP A 86 12.27 13.23 -2.45
N GLN A 87 11.03 13.69 -2.52
CA GLN A 87 10.58 14.79 -3.37
C GLN A 87 10.17 16.00 -2.51
N ASP A 88 9.30 15.77 -1.54
CA ASP A 88 8.69 16.80 -0.70
C ASP A 88 9.31 16.85 0.70
N TYR A 89 9.83 15.73 1.17
CA TYR A 89 10.54 15.61 2.43
C TYR A 89 11.59 14.51 2.37
N VAL A 90 12.55 14.59 3.29
CA VAL A 90 13.52 13.53 3.57
C VAL A 90 13.32 13.05 5.00
N ASP A 91 13.50 11.75 5.22
CA ASP A 91 13.37 11.14 6.54
C ASP A 91 14.63 10.39 6.98
N GLN A 92 14.82 10.32 8.30
CA GLN A 92 15.96 9.67 8.95
C GLN A 92 15.53 9.03 10.26
N GLN A 93 16.23 7.98 10.69
CA GLN A 93 15.89 7.26 11.93
C GLN A 93 17.11 7.18 12.84
N VAL A 94 16.91 7.50 14.12
CA VAL A 94 17.90 7.28 15.17
C VAL A 94 17.35 6.22 16.12
N LYS A 95 17.99 5.04 16.10
CA LYS A 95 17.60 3.88 16.90
C LYS A 95 18.23 3.92 18.28
N THR A 96 17.71 3.06 19.17
CA THR A 96 18.16 2.87 20.55
C THR A 96 18.19 4.15 21.38
N TYR A 97 17.18 5.01 21.15
CA TYR A 97 16.95 6.21 21.92
C TYR A 97 16.15 5.89 23.19
N ASP A 98 16.60 6.43 24.32
CA ASP A 98 15.89 6.36 25.60
C ASP A 98 15.24 7.71 25.94
N LEU A 99 13.92 7.70 26.12
CA LEU A 99 13.14 8.88 26.46
C LEU A 99 13.34 9.31 27.92
N GLU A 100 13.63 8.38 28.84
CA GLU A 100 13.81 8.71 30.26
C GLU A 100 15.07 9.56 30.44
N THR A 101 16.21 9.02 30.01
CA THR A 101 17.51 9.66 30.16
C THR A 101 17.82 10.69 29.06
N HIS A 102 17.07 10.71 27.95
CA HIS A 102 17.34 11.55 26.78
C HIS A 102 18.75 11.29 26.18
N HIS A 103 19.08 10.01 25.95
CA HIS A 103 20.34 9.58 25.36
C HIS A 103 20.13 8.47 24.32
N ILE A 104 21.07 8.36 23.38
CA ILE A 104 21.20 7.21 22.49
C ILE A 104 22.11 6.20 23.17
N ILE A 105 21.69 4.94 23.18
CA ILE A 105 22.38 3.84 23.86
C ILE A 105 22.74 2.80 22.80
N PRO A 106 23.94 2.87 22.19
CA PRO A 106 24.31 2.00 21.07
C PRO A 106 24.19 0.50 21.39
N GLY A 107 24.44 0.11 22.64
CA GLY A 107 24.33 -1.27 23.10
C GLY A 107 22.88 -1.78 23.27
N GLY A 108 21.87 -0.92 23.12
CA GLY A 108 20.45 -1.29 23.21
C GLY A 108 19.98 -1.81 24.57
N VAL A 109 20.83 -1.78 25.59
CA VAL A 109 20.53 -2.20 26.96
C VAL A 109 21.14 -1.19 27.92
N TYR A 110 20.33 -0.69 28.85
CA TYR A 110 20.76 0.25 29.89
C TYR A 110 20.08 -0.09 31.21
N GLU A 111 20.86 -0.20 32.28
CA GLU A 111 20.36 -0.54 33.63
C GLU A 111 19.40 -1.76 33.67
N GLY A 112 19.69 -2.79 32.87
CA GLY A 112 18.88 -4.02 32.79
C GLY A 112 17.58 -3.90 31.98
N ARG A 113 17.26 -2.72 31.44
CA ARG A 113 16.14 -2.47 30.53
C ARG A 113 16.61 -2.52 29.08
N ARG A 114 15.82 -3.13 28.20
CA ARG A 114 16.08 -3.13 26.75
C ARG A 114 15.54 -1.83 26.16
N ILE A 115 16.40 -1.09 25.47
CA ILE A 115 16.06 0.19 24.85
C ILE A 115 15.86 -0.04 23.36
N SER A 116 14.60 -0.04 22.93
CA SER A 116 14.19 -0.19 21.53
C SER A 116 13.61 1.08 20.92
N GLY A 117 13.58 2.18 21.67
CA GLY A 117 13.00 3.43 21.22
C GLY A 117 13.69 3.99 19.97
N VAL A 118 12.90 4.64 19.11
CA VAL A 118 13.36 5.22 17.84
C VAL A 118 12.87 6.66 17.75
N LEU A 119 13.78 7.56 17.40
CA LEU A 119 13.43 8.91 16.94
C LEU A 119 13.31 8.88 15.42
N TYR A 120 12.12 9.18 14.92
CA TYR A 120 11.82 9.28 13.49
C TYR A 120 11.85 10.75 13.09
N PHE A 121 12.75 11.12 12.18
CA PHE A 121 12.94 12.50 11.74
C PHE A 121 12.35 12.72 10.35
N ILE A 122 11.77 13.90 10.17
CA ILE A 122 11.25 14.37 8.88
C ILE A 122 11.70 15.82 8.69
N ARG A 123 12.21 16.12 7.50
CA ARG A 123 12.53 17.49 7.10
C ARG A 123 11.91 17.75 5.74
N LEU A 124 11.08 18.79 5.66
CA LEU A 124 10.51 19.25 4.40
C LEU A 124 11.60 19.91 3.54
N ASN A 125 11.53 19.69 2.23
CA ASN A 125 12.38 20.39 1.27
C ASN A 125 11.93 21.86 1.15
N GLU A 126 12.84 22.77 0.77
CA GLU A 126 12.56 24.22 0.77
C GLU A 126 11.33 24.60 -0.07
N ALA A 127 11.08 23.91 -1.19
CA ALA A 127 9.92 24.15 -2.04
C ALA A 127 8.57 23.73 -1.39
N THR A 128 8.61 22.84 -0.40
CA THR A 128 7.45 22.33 0.35
C THR A 128 7.29 23.00 1.70
N ALA A 129 8.38 23.44 2.34
CA ALA A 129 8.35 24.28 3.52
C ALA A 129 7.63 25.63 3.28
N ILE A 130 7.67 26.16 2.04
CA ILE A 130 6.95 27.39 1.66
C ILE A 130 5.42 27.17 1.51
N LYS A 131 4.95 25.91 1.40
CA LYS A 131 3.51 25.58 1.35
C LYS A 131 2.87 25.40 2.73
N ALA A 132 3.67 25.17 3.77
CA ALA A 132 3.18 25.10 5.14
C ALA A 132 2.90 26.55 5.63
N PRO A 133 1.74 26.83 6.26
CA PRO A 133 1.45 28.20 6.71
C PRO A 133 2.51 28.65 7.72
N PRO A 134 3.10 29.85 7.59
CA PRO A 134 4.00 30.37 8.60
C PRO A 134 3.19 30.76 9.85
N GLU A 135 3.82 30.64 11.03
CA GLU A 135 3.27 31.17 12.28
C GLU A 135 2.87 32.66 12.14
N PRO A 136 1.78 33.10 12.82
CA PRO A 136 1.28 34.44 12.65
C PRO A 136 2.22 35.47 13.30
N THR A 137 2.89 36.27 12.47
CA THR A 137 3.38 37.59 12.85
C THR A 137 2.91 38.64 11.83
N VAL A 138 2.33 39.71 12.36
CA VAL A 138 1.57 40.82 11.71
C VAL A 138 2.52 41.85 11.00
N PRO A 139 2.06 42.86 10.21
CA PRO A 139 1.30 42.90 8.94
C PRO A 139 2.03 43.66 7.76
N CYS A 140 1.34 43.70 6.60
CA CYS A 140 1.32 44.72 5.50
C CYS A 140 1.84 44.32 4.09
N PRO A 141 1.29 44.91 3.00
CA PRO A 141 0.67 44.14 1.91
C PRO A 141 1.31 44.35 0.53
N VAL A 142 1.27 43.33 -0.35
CA VAL A 142 1.22 43.52 -1.81
C VAL A 142 0.48 42.33 -2.47
N GLN A 143 -0.56 42.62 -3.25
CA GLN A 143 -1.26 41.68 -4.15
C GLN A 143 -0.35 41.38 -5.36
N ALA A 144 -0.27 40.18 -5.94
CA ALA A 144 -1.23 39.53 -6.86
C ALA A 144 -0.49 38.34 -7.57
N PRO A 145 -1.08 37.64 -8.55
CA PRO A 145 -2.11 36.62 -8.42
C PRO A 145 -1.64 35.24 -8.95
N ALA A 146 -2.08 34.14 -8.33
CA ALA A 146 -2.20 32.85 -9.02
C ALA A 146 -3.23 31.99 -8.31
N CYS A 147 -4.37 31.81 -8.98
CA CYS A 147 -5.46 30.96 -8.55
C CYS A 147 -4.97 29.50 -8.46
N LYS A 148 -4.86 28.95 -7.24
CA LYS A 148 -4.82 27.50 -7.01
C LYS A 148 -5.99 27.16 -6.10
N ILE A 149 -7.06 26.71 -6.72
CA ILE A 149 -8.31 26.37 -6.04
C ILE A 149 -8.05 25.15 -5.14
N PRO A 150 -8.26 25.23 -3.81
CA PRO A 150 -8.21 24.06 -2.94
C PRO A 150 -9.34 23.09 -3.32
N ARG A 151 -9.03 21.79 -3.43
CA ARG A 151 -10.01 20.75 -3.78
C ARG A 151 -11.10 20.68 -2.71
N ARG A 152 -12.36 20.92 -3.11
CA ARG A 152 -13.54 20.77 -2.25
C ARG A 152 -13.76 19.28 -1.91
N SER A 153 -14.23 18.98 -0.70
CA SER A 153 -14.63 17.62 -0.29
C SER A 153 -15.66 16.97 -1.24
N SER A 154 -16.38 17.79 -2.01
CA SER A 154 -17.31 17.38 -3.06
C SER A 154 -16.67 16.48 -4.13
N ALA A 155 -15.39 16.65 -4.47
CA ALA A 155 -14.73 15.83 -5.48
C ALA A 155 -14.53 14.36 -5.02
N LYS A 156 -14.27 14.14 -3.72
CA LYS A 156 -14.13 12.79 -3.15
C LYS A 156 -15.48 12.05 -3.13
N GLN A 157 -16.54 12.76 -2.74
CA GLN A 157 -17.91 12.24 -2.73
C GLN A 157 -18.43 11.99 -4.14
N GLU A 158 -18.06 12.84 -5.10
CA GLU A 158 -18.39 12.68 -6.50
C GLU A 158 -17.75 11.41 -7.07
N VAL A 159 -16.45 11.18 -6.88
CA VAL A 159 -15.78 9.94 -7.32
C VAL A 159 -16.47 8.70 -6.73
N GLU A 160 -16.81 8.73 -5.44
CA GLU A 160 -17.51 7.62 -4.79
C GLU A 160 -18.91 7.39 -5.38
N ALA A 161 -19.67 8.44 -5.64
CA ALA A 161 -20.98 8.34 -6.30
C ALA A 161 -20.87 7.83 -7.74
N LEU A 162 -19.85 8.25 -8.50
CA LEU A 162 -19.57 7.76 -9.85
C LEU A 162 -19.25 6.26 -9.86
N VAL A 163 -18.38 5.80 -8.94
CA VAL A 163 -18.11 4.36 -8.74
C VAL A 163 -19.39 3.63 -8.32
N GLY A 164 -20.15 4.20 -7.39
CA GLY A 164 -21.41 3.65 -6.88
C GLY A 164 -22.51 3.51 -7.94
N ARG A 165 -22.55 4.37 -8.96
CA ARG A 165 -23.47 4.24 -10.10
C ARG A 165 -22.85 3.59 -11.34
N TYR A 166 -21.60 3.13 -11.24
CA TYR A 166 -20.82 2.50 -12.31
C TYR A 166 -20.65 3.39 -13.56
N ASP A 167 -20.50 4.70 -13.36
CA ASP A 167 -20.25 5.69 -14.42
C ASP A 167 -18.75 5.80 -14.72
N LEU A 168 -18.24 4.79 -15.42
CA LEU A 168 -16.82 4.72 -15.78
C LEU A 168 -16.40 5.84 -16.73
N LYS A 169 -17.30 6.32 -17.60
CA LYS A 169 -16.96 7.35 -18.58
C LYS A 169 -16.52 8.64 -17.89
N ALA A 170 -17.33 9.13 -16.95
CA ALA A 170 -16.99 10.34 -16.18
C ALA A 170 -15.69 10.17 -15.37
N LEU A 171 -15.46 8.99 -14.78
CA LEU A 171 -14.22 8.69 -14.06
C LEU A 171 -12.99 8.75 -14.97
N LEU A 172 -13.09 8.29 -16.21
CA LEU A 172 -11.97 8.32 -17.17
C LEU A 172 -11.70 9.73 -17.71
N GLU A 173 -12.74 10.55 -17.89
CA GLU A 173 -12.59 11.97 -18.23
C GLU A 173 -11.85 12.71 -17.10
N MET A 174 -12.26 12.50 -15.84
CA MET A 174 -11.55 13.02 -14.67
C MET A 174 -10.10 12.52 -14.59
N ALA A 175 -9.84 11.25 -14.92
CA ALA A 175 -8.49 10.68 -14.92
C ALA A 175 -7.57 11.28 -15.99
N ALA A 176 -8.13 11.70 -17.13
CA ALA A 176 -7.38 12.36 -18.20
C ALA A 176 -6.91 13.77 -17.81
N GLU A 177 -7.68 14.44 -16.95
CA GLU A 177 -7.43 15.78 -16.43
C GLU A 177 -6.50 15.77 -15.20
N ASP A 178 -6.79 14.94 -14.20
CA ASP A 178 -6.09 14.95 -12.92
C ASP A 178 -5.79 13.53 -12.39
N HIS A 179 -4.50 13.19 -12.36
CA HIS A 179 -4.01 11.90 -11.85
C HIS A 179 -4.33 11.63 -10.38
N ARG A 180 -4.76 12.65 -9.60
CA ARG A 180 -5.18 12.50 -8.20
C ARG A 180 -6.42 11.61 -8.05
N ILE A 181 -7.19 11.37 -9.11
CA ILE A 181 -8.30 10.40 -9.08
C ILE A 181 -7.84 9.00 -8.65
N ILE A 182 -6.60 8.62 -8.95
CA ILE A 182 -6.00 7.35 -8.50
C ILE A 182 -6.07 7.25 -6.96
N ARG A 183 -5.79 8.35 -6.25
CA ARG A 183 -5.86 8.39 -4.78
C ARG A 183 -7.29 8.21 -4.29
N ASP A 184 -8.23 8.90 -4.93
CA ASP A 184 -9.65 8.88 -4.56
C ASP A 184 -10.26 7.48 -4.79
N LEU A 185 -9.90 6.81 -5.89
CA LEU A 185 -10.28 5.43 -6.20
C LEU A 185 -9.60 4.42 -5.27
N LYS A 186 -8.30 4.58 -4.99
CA LYS A 186 -7.55 3.69 -4.08
C LYS A 186 -8.19 3.64 -2.69
N ARG A 187 -8.69 4.77 -2.17
CA ARG A 187 -9.40 4.82 -0.88
C ARG A 187 -10.62 3.88 -0.84
N LEU A 188 -11.34 3.75 -1.96
CA LEU A 188 -12.55 2.94 -2.03
C LEU A 188 -12.28 1.42 -2.03
N LEU A 189 -11.02 1.00 -2.22
CA LEU A 189 -10.62 -0.41 -2.08
C LEU A 189 -10.81 -0.93 -0.65
N TYR A 190 -10.84 -0.04 0.34
CA TYR A 190 -11.06 -0.40 1.75
C TYR A 190 -12.54 -0.31 2.17
N SER A 191 -13.46 -0.08 1.23
CA SER A 191 -14.90 -0.05 1.54
C SER A 191 -15.37 -1.38 2.11
N ALA A 192 -16.26 -1.33 3.11
CA ALA A 192 -16.96 -2.51 3.62
C ALA A 192 -17.96 -3.08 2.59
N ASP A 193 -18.45 -2.26 1.66
CA ASP A 193 -19.29 -2.71 0.55
C ASP A 193 -18.44 -3.41 -0.52
N LYS A 194 -18.65 -4.74 -0.65
CA LYS A 194 -17.97 -5.62 -1.60
C LYS A 194 -18.16 -5.16 -3.05
N LEU A 195 -19.36 -4.71 -3.43
CA LEU A 195 -19.63 -4.27 -4.81
C LEU A 195 -18.93 -2.95 -5.11
N LEU A 196 -19.01 -1.99 -4.18
CA LEU A 196 -18.30 -0.71 -4.33
C LEU A 196 -16.80 -0.93 -4.46
N ARG A 197 -16.25 -1.85 -3.65
CA ARG A 197 -14.84 -2.22 -3.67
C ARG A 197 -14.39 -2.76 -5.03
N TRP A 198 -15.13 -3.69 -5.61
CA TRP A 198 -14.80 -4.26 -6.93
C TRP A 198 -14.96 -3.25 -8.06
N ARG A 199 -16.00 -2.40 -8.01
CA ARG A 199 -16.13 -1.27 -8.94
C ARG A 199 -14.98 -0.29 -8.84
N ALA A 200 -14.49 -0.02 -7.63
CA ALA A 200 -13.32 0.82 -7.43
C ALA A 200 -12.04 0.20 -8.01
N ALA A 201 -11.84 -1.11 -7.84
CA ALA A 201 -10.71 -1.83 -8.45
C ALA A 201 -10.76 -1.75 -9.99
N GLU A 202 -11.91 -2.02 -10.60
CA GLU A 202 -12.09 -1.93 -12.05
C GLU A 202 -11.89 -0.50 -12.57
N ALA A 203 -12.50 0.49 -11.91
CA ALA A 203 -12.32 1.89 -12.24
C ALA A 203 -10.85 2.32 -12.12
N LEU A 204 -10.14 1.84 -11.09
CA LEU A 204 -8.73 2.13 -10.88
C LEU A 204 -7.87 1.53 -12.00
N GLY A 205 -8.15 0.31 -12.46
CA GLY A 205 -7.46 -0.29 -13.60
C GLY A 205 -7.61 0.52 -14.88
N LYS A 206 -8.86 0.89 -15.21
CA LYS A 206 -9.17 1.70 -16.40
C LYS A 206 -8.58 3.12 -16.30
N ALA A 207 -8.66 3.76 -15.14
CA ALA A 207 -8.05 5.08 -14.90
C ALA A 207 -6.51 5.01 -14.97
N ALA A 208 -5.91 3.94 -14.45
CA ALA A 208 -4.46 3.71 -14.54
C ALA A 208 -4.00 3.59 -15.99
N ALA A 209 -4.81 3.01 -16.89
CA ALA A 209 -4.50 2.98 -18.32
C ALA A 209 -4.43 4.38 -18.94
N VAL A 210 -5.37 5.27 -18.59
CA VAL A 210 -5.36 6.68 -19.02
C VAL A 210 -4.14 7.41 -18.47
N VAL A 211 -3.86 7.26 -17.17
CA VAL A 211 -2.75 7.95 -16.49
C VAL A 211 -1.39 7.44 -16.98
N ALA A 212 -1.26 6.14 -17.29
CA ALA A 212 -0.01 5.54 -17.75
C ALA A 212 0.50 6.10 -19.09
N LEU A 213 -0.37 6.73 -19.90
CA LEU A 213 0.03 7.41 -21.13
C LEU A 213 0.90 8.65 -20.86
N LYS A 214 0.66 9.35 -19.74
CA LYS A 214 1.39 10.57 -19.36
C LYS A 214 2.41 10.31 -18.24
N ASN A 215 2.08 9.46 -17.28
CA ASN A 215 2.91 9.20 -16.10
C ASN A 215 2.90 7.70 -15.72
N PRO A 216 3.60 6.85 -16.47
CA PRO A 216 3.68 5.42 -16.19
C PRO A 216 4.34 5.11 -14.83
N THR A 217 5.30 5.95 -14.40
CA THR A 217 5.99 5.78 -13.12
C THR A 217 5.04 5.91 -11.92
N ALA A 218 4.06 6.81 -11.98
CA ALA A 218 3.04 6.92 -10.94
C ALA A 218 2.21 5.63 -10.81
N VAL A 219 1.89 4.98 -11.93
CA VAL A 219 1.15 3.71 -11.94
C VAL A 219 2.02 2.55 -11.45
N SER A 220 3.32 2.51 -11.81
CA SER A 220 4.25 1.53 -11.21
C SER A 220 4.36 1.67 -9.69
N LYS A 221 4.48 2.90 -9.17
CA LYS A 221 4.49 3.17 -7.73
C LYS A 221 3.17 2.76 -7.07
N LEU A 222 2.03 2.97 -7.74
CA LEU A 222 0.72 2.49 -7.27
C LEU A 222 0.71 0.96 -7.11
N ILE A 223 1.11 0.22 -8.13
CA ILE A 223 1.15 -1.26 -8.09
C ILE A 223 2.07 -1.73 -6.96
N GLN A 224 3.28 -1.17 -6.85
CA GLN A 224 4.22 -1.48 -5.77
C GLN A 224 3.62 -1.20 -4.38
N GLY A 225 2.94 -0.07 -4.23
CA GLY A 225 2.24 0.28 -2.99
C GLY A 225 1.11 -0.68 -2.65
N LEU A 226 0.36 -1.17 -3.64
CA LEU A 226 -0.68 -2.19 -3.45
C LEU A 226 -0.09 -3.54 -3.02
N PHE A 227 1.04 -3.96 -3.62
CA PHE A 227 1.75 -5.16 -3.16
C PHE A 227 2.26 -5.01 -1.72
N SER A 228 2.84 -3.85 -1.40
CA SER A 228 3.31 -3.56 -0.05
C SER A 228 2.18 -3.66 0.98
N SER A 229 0.99 -3.13 0.68
CA SER A 229 -0.16 -3.23 1.59
C SER A 229 -0.69 -4.66 1.72
N VAL A 230 -0.50 -5.51 0.71
CA VAL A 230 -0.84 -6.94 0.80
C VAL A 230 0.16 -7.69 1.67
N SER A 231 1.45 -7.36 1.61
CA SER A 231 2.48 -8.03 2.43
C SER A 231 2.48 -7.61 3.90
N ASP A 232 1.91 -6.44 4.22
CA ASP A 232 1.80 -5.97 5.60
C ASP A 232 0.66 -6.69 6.35
N THR A 233 1.03 -7.56 7.29
CA THR A 233 0.08 -8.34 8.11
C THR A 233 -0.77 -7.48 9.04
N ALA A 234 -0.40 -6.22 9.27
CA ALA A 234 -1.18 -5.26 10.06
C ALA A 234 -2.15 -4.43 9.21
N ALA A 235 -2.06 -4.47 7.87
CA ALA A 235 -2.90 -3.70 6.97
C ALA A 235 -4.11 -4.51 6.47
N SER A 236 -5.29 -3.90 6.45
CA SER A 236 -6.46 -4.46 5.75
C SER A 236 -6.26 -4.37 4.24
N SER A 237 -5.75 -5.40 3.58
CA SER A 237 -5.41 -5.38 2.14
C SER A 237 -6.60 -5.54 1.19
N TRP A 238 -7.82 -5.25 1.65
CA TRP A 238 -9.06 -5.44 0.89
C TRP A 238 -8.99 -4.78 -0.49
N GLY A 239 -9.36 -5.54 -1.53
CA GLY A 239 -9.41 -5.06 -2.91
C GLY A 239 -8.05 -4.74 -3.54
N SER A 240 -6.93 -4.89 -2.84
CA SER A 240 -5.59 -4.57 -3.37
C SER A 240 -5.16 -5.55 -4.46
N VAL A 241 -5.39 -6.85 -4.25
CA VAL A 241 -5.09 -7.90 -5.24
C VAL A 241 -5.96 -7.75 -6.48
N ASP A 242 -7.25 -7.45 -6.29
CA ASP A 242 -8.19 -7.16 -7.39
C ASP A 242 -7.72 -5.94 -8.20
N ALA A 243 -7.35 -4.84 -7.54
CA ALA A 243 -6.82 -3.66 -8.19
C ALA A 243 -5.52 -3.94 -8.97
N ILE A 244 -4.61 -4.78 -8.45
CA ILE A 244 -3.41 -5.20 -9.17
C ILE A 244 -3.80 -5.93 -10.47
N GLY A 245 -4.72 -6.89 -10.41
CA GLY A 245 -5.23 -7.60 -11.58
C GLY A 245 -5.85 -6.67 -12.62
N GLU A 246 -6.68 -5.73 -12.17
CA GLU A 246 -7.34 -4.73 -13.02
C GLU A 246 -6.34 -3.78 -13.71
N ILE A 247 -5.31 -3.29 -12.99
CA ILE A 247 -4.28 -2.42 -13.55
C ILE A 247 -3.41 -3.18 -14.57
N ILE A 248 -2.93 -4.38 -14.23
CA ILE A 248 -2.12 -5.20 -15.14
C ILE A 248 -2.95 -5.60 -16.36
N GLY A 249 -4.20 -6.02 -16.17
CA GLY A 249 -5.10 -6.41 -17.26
C GLY A 249 -5.46 -5.26 -18.20
N SER A 250 -5.46 -4.02 -17.71
CA SER A 250 -5.73 -2.82 -18.50
C SER A 250 -4.51 -2.34 -19.31
N VAL A 251 -3.28 -2.57 -18.83
CA VAL A 251 -2.03 -2.19 -19.55
C VAL A 251 -0.96 -3.30 -19.47
N PRO A 252 -1.25 -4.49 -20.01
CA PRO A 252 -0.41 -5.67 -19.80
C PRO A 252 0.99 -5.56 -20.40
N ASP A 253 1.14 -4.89 -21.55
CA ASP A 253 2.45 -4.69 -22.19
C ASP A 253 3.43 -3.91 -21.31
N ARG A 254 2.91 -3.03 -20.45
CA ARG A 254 3.74 -2.19 -19.57
C ARG A 254 3.98 -2.82 -18.21
N PHE A 255 2.98 -3.53 -17.66
CA PHE A 255 3.00 -3.97 -16.27
C PHE A 255 3.03 -5.49 -16.08
N SER A 256 3.15 -6.29 -17.16
CA SER A 256 3.29 -7.75 -17.08
C SER A 256 4.48 -8.23 -16.25
N GLY A 257 5.52 -7.41 -16.06
CA GLY A 257 6.64 -7.70 -15.16
C GLY A 257 6.24 -7.95 -13.70
N PHE A 258 5.06 -7.50 -13.27
CA PHE A 258 4.51 -7.74 -11.94
C PHE A 258 3.76 -9.07 -11.78
N ILE A 259 3.48 -9.79 -12.88
CA ILE A 259 2.73 -11.06 -12.83
C ILE A 259 3.39 -12.11 -11.93
N PRO A 260 4.73 -12.32 -11.96
CA PRO A 260 5.36 -13.27 -11.04
C PRO A 260 5.11 -12.94 -9.55
N GLN A 261 5.12 -11.65 -9.20
CA GLN A 261 4.83 -11.19 -7.85
C GLN A 261 3.36 -11.40 -7.47
N LEU A 262 2.42 -11.18 -8.40
CA LEU A 262 1.00 -11.52 -8.21
C LEU A 262 0.81 -13.02 -7.96
N VAL A 263 1.44 -13.88 -8.77
CA VAL A 263 1.36 -15.34 -8.61
C VAL A 263 1.98 -15.78 -7.28
N GLN A 264 3.06 -15.14 -6.81
CA GLN A 264 3.65 -15.46 -5.52
C GLN A 264 2.67 -15.29 -4.35
N LEU A 265 1.67 -14.40 -4.45
CA LEU A 265 0.64 -14.25 -3.42
C LEU A 265 -0.24 -15.50 -3.26
N SER A 266 -0.26 -16.40 -4.25
CA SER A 266 -1.03 -17.66 -4.18
C SER A 266 -0.47 -18.65 -3.15
N THR A 267 0.71 -18.39 -2.57
CA THR A 267 1.24 -19.21 -1.47
C THR A 267 0.43 -19.06 -0.18
N ASP A 268 -0.33 -17.97 -0.06
CA ASP A 268 -1.30 -17.78 1.03
C ASP A 268 -2.69 -18.28 0.58
N PRO A 269 -3.21 -19.38 1.15
CA PRO A 269 -4.51 -19.92 0.79
C PRO A 269 -5.66 -18.92 0.95
N ALA A 270 -5.55 -17.98 1.90
CA ALA A 270 -6.60 -16.98 2.15
C ALA A 270 -6.74 -15.97 0.99
N ARG A 271 -5.70 -15.82 0.17
CA ARG A 271 -5.66 -14.88 -0.97
C ARG A 271 -5.91 -15.55 -2.30
N LEU A 272 -5.91 -16.88 -2.32
CA LEU A 272 -6.00 -17.65 -3.55
C LEU A 272 -7.21 -17.26 -4.43
N PRO A 273 -8.43 -17.04 -3.89
CA PRO A 273 -9.56 -16.56 -4.69
C PRO A 273 -9.28 -15.23 -5.40
N GLU A 274 -8.69 -14.27 -4.69
CA GLU A 274 -8.38 -12.93 -5.20
C GLU A 274 -7.28 -12.97 -6.26
N VAL A 275 -6.24 -13.79 -6.04
CA VAL A 275 -5.15 -13.99 -7.01
C VAL A 275 -5.68 -14.63 -8.29
N LEU A 276 -6.54 -15.65 -8.19
CA LEU A 276 -7.15 -16.28 -9.34
C LEU A 276 -8.06 -15.32 -10.11
N ARG A 277 -8.85 -14.50 -9.41
CA ARG A 277 -9.67 -13.45 -10.04
C ARG A 277 -8.80 -12.41 -10.76
N ALA A 278 -7.72 -11.94 -10.12
CA ALA A 278 -6.78 -11.01 -10.72
C ALA A 278 -6.09 -11.61 -11.97
N MET A 279 -5.69 -12.89 -11.91
CA MET A 279 -5.15 -13.61 -13.06
C MET A 279 -6.19 -13.79 -14.18
N ALA A 280 -7.44 -14.14 -13.84
CA ALA A 280 -8.52 -14.23 -14.81
C ALA A 280 -8.72 -12.89 -15.51
N LYS A 281 -8.68 -11.77 -14.77
CA LYS A 281 -8.80 -10.43 -15.36
C LYS A 281 -7.68 -10.12 -16.36
N ILE A 282 -6.44 -10.49 -16.05
CA ILE A 282 -5.32 -10.36 -16.98
C ILE A 282 -5.51 -11.28 -18.20
N GLY A 283 -6.01 -12.49 -17.98
CA GLY A 283 -6.27 -13.49 -19.02
C GLY A 283 -7.38 -13.11 -20.01
N GLU A 284 -8.32 -12.23 -19.63
CA GLU A 284 -9.30 -11.65 -20.56
C GLU A 284 -8.63 -10.84 -21.67
N THR A 285 -7.54 -10.13 -21.35
CA THR A 285 -6.82 -9.26 -22.30
C THR A 285 -5.62 -9.98 -22.94
N ARG A 286 -4.84 -10.72 -22.14
CA ARG A 286 -3.55 -11.32 -22.54
C ARG A 286 -3.37 -12.73 -21.95
N PRO A 287 -4.10 -13.73 -22.47
CA PRO A 287 -4.01 -15.11 -21.98
C PRO A 287 -2.64 -15.74 -22.22
N ASP A 288 -1.90 -15.28 -23.23
CA ASP A 288 -0.54 -15.74 -23.55
C ASP A 288 0.45 -15.54 -22.40
N LEU A 289 0.31 -14.46 -21.62
CA LEU A 289 1.18 -14.16 -20.47
C LEU A 289 1.02 -15.16 -19.32
N LEU A 290 -0.10 -15.88 -19.31
CA LEU A 290 -0.50 -16.75 -18.21
C LEU A 290 -0.52 -18.24 -18.58
N ARG A 291 -0.39 -18.60 -19.86
CA ARG A 291 -0.41 -20.01 -20.32
C ARG A 291 0.53 -20.93 -19.54
N ARG A 292 1.72 -20.47 -19.16
CA ARG A 292 2.68 -21.27 -18.38
C ARG A 292 2.16 -21.71 -17.00
N PHE A 293 1.09 -21.08 -16.51
CA PHE A 293 0.47 -21.39 -15.23
C PHE A 293 -0.73 -22.34 -15.36
N SER A 294 -1.15 -22.76 -16.57
CA SER A 294 -2.33 -23.62 -16.75
C SER A 294 -2.25 -24.92 -15.93
N TYR A 295 -1.17 -25.69 -16.09
CA TYR A 295 -0.95 -26.95 -15.38
C TYR A 295 -1.00 -26.82 -13.85
N PRO A 296 -0.29 -25.86 -13.22
CA PRO A 296 -0.41 -25.60 -11.78
C PRO A 296 -1.82 -25.30 -11.28
N MET A 297 -2.74 -24.80 -12.13
CA MET A 297 -4.10 -24.44 -11.72
C MET A 297 -5.08 -25.63 -11.76
N ILE A 298 -4.79 -26.69 -12.52
CA ILE A 298 -5.69 -27.86 -12.64
C ILE A 298 -6.05 -28.49 -11.29
N PRO A 299 -5.10 -28.70 -10.35
CA PRO A 299 -5.44 -29.25 -9.03
C PRO A 299 -6.44 -28.40 -8.23
N LEU A 300 -6.54 -27.09 -8.52
CA LEU A 300 -7.45 -26.18 -7.81
C LEU A 300 -8.92 -26.42 -8.15
N LEU A 301 -9.21 -27.16 -9.23
CA LEU A 301 -10.57 -27.62 -9.58
C LEU A 301 -11.18 -28.55 -8.51
N ARG A 302 -10.35 -29.10 -7.61
CA ARG A 302 -10.76 -29.97 -6.49
C ARG A 302 -10.61 -29.29 -5.13
N ASN A 303 -10.35 -27.99 -5.10
CA ASN A 303 -10.21 -27.24 -3.85
C ASN A 303 -11.54 -27.26 -3.05
N PRO A 304 -11.52 -27.40 -1.71
CA PRO A 304 -12.75 -27.35 -0.92
C PRO A 304 -13.52 -26.03 -1.04
N ASP A 305 -12.83 -24.92 -1.32
CA ASP A 305 -13.43 -23.61 -1.52
C ASP A 305 -14.08 -23.51 -2.92
N SER A 306 -15.37 -23.20 -2.97
CA SER A 306 -16.11 -23.03 -4.23
C SER A 306 -15.69 -21.80 -5.03
N GLU A 307 -15.26 -20.71 -4.38
CA GLU A 307 -14.77 -19.51 -5.07
C GLU A 307 -13.44 -19.80 -5.79
N VAL A 308 -12.54 -20.55 -5.14
CA VAL A 308 -11.29 -21.03 -5.75
C VAL A 308 -11.59 -21.89 -6.98
N ARG A 309 -12.49 -22.87 -6.86
CA ARG A 309 -12.89 -23.71 -7.99
C ARG A 309 -13.48 -22.89 -9.13
N GLY A 310 -14.35 -21.93 -8.80
CA GLY A 310 -14.99 -21.04 -9.78
C GLY A 310 -13.97 -20.24 -10.59
N TYR A 311 -13.08 -19.50 -9.93
CA TYR A 311 -12.06 -18.71 -10.65
C TYR A 311 -10.99 -19.56 -11.32
N ALA A 312 -10.66 -20.76 -10.80
CA ALA A 312 -9.77 -21.69 -11.48
C ALA A 312 -10.35 -22.17 -12.82
N VAL A 313 -11.64 -22.54 -12.85
CA VAL A 313 -12.35 -22.91 -14.08
C VAL A 313 -12.38 -21.76 -15.08
N ILE A 314 -12.72 -20.55 -14.63
CA ILE A 314 -12.76 -19.34 -15.49
C ILE A 314 -11.39 -19.10 -16.11
N LEU A 315 -10.33 -19.11 -15.28
CA LEU A 315 -8.96 -18.89 -15.74
C LEU A 315 -8.56 -19.95 -16.77
N LEU A 316 -8.76 -21.24 -16.49
CA LEU A 316 -8.41 -22.32 -17.43
C LEU A 316 -9.15 -22.21 -18.77
N GLY A 317 -10.43 -21.80 -18.75
CA GLY A 317 -11.19 -21.50 -19.96
C GLY A 317 -10.60 -20.32 -20.76
N LEU A 318 -10.22 -19.23 -20.09
CA LEU A 318 -9.56 -18.08 -20.72
C LEU A 318 -8.18 -18.43 -21.31
N LEU A 319 -7.45 -19.35 -20.68
CA LEU A 319 -6.15 -19.79 -21.16
C LEU A 319 -6.22 -20.81 -22.31
N HIS A 320 -7.42 -21.27 -22.68
CA HIS A 320 -7.65 -22.36 -23.62
C HIS A 320 -6.91 -23.66 -23.22
N ALA A 321 -6.92 -23.98 -21.93
CA ALA A 321 -6.21 -25.12 -21.35
C ALA A 321 -6.92 -26.45 -21.66
N HIS A 322 -6.67 -26.99 -22.86
CA HIS A 322 -7.28 -28.24 -23.34
C HIS A 322 -6.97 -29.43 -22.42
N GLU A 323 -5.80 -29.42 -21.79
CA GLU A 323 -5.35 -30.41 -20.80
C GLU A 323 -6.27 -30.48 -19.57
N ALA A 324 -7.02 -29.43 -19.25
CA ALA A 324 -7.92 -29.36 -18.10
C ALA A 324 -9.36 -29.79 -18.43
N LYS A 325 -9.67 -30.09 -19.70
CA LYS A 325 -11.05 -30.32 -20.18
C LYS A 325 -11.79 -31.38 -19.38
N GLU A 326 -11.15 -32.50 -19.08
CA GLU A 326 -11.77 -33.60 -18.33
C GLU A 326 -12.03 -33.22 -16.87
N ASP A 327 -11.11 -32.53 -16.21
CA ASP A 327 -11.31 -32.07 -14.83
C ASP A 327 -12.39 -30.98 -14.75
N MET A 328 -12.43 -30.04 -15.70
CA MET A 328 -13.50 -29.04 -15.79
C MET A 328 -14.87 -29.67 -16.04
N ALA A 329 -14.95 -30.72 -16.85
CA ALA A 329 -16.20 -31.42 -17.13
C ALA A 329 -16.84 -32.07 -15.89
N ARG A 330 -16.03 -32.42 -14.86
CA ARG A 330 -16.54 -32.98 -13.60
C ARG A 330 -17.32 -31.98 -12.76
N LEU A 331 -17.17 -30.68 -13.02
CA LEU A 331 -17.89 -29.63 -12.30
C LEU A 331 -19.26 -29.32 -12.90
N LYS A 332 -19.64 -29.95 -14.04
CA LYS A 332 -20.92 -29.72 -14.71
C LYS A 332 -22.16 -30.16 -13.93
N ASP A 333 -21.98 -30.94 -12.87
CA ASP A 333 -23.07 -31.37 -11.98
C ASP A 333 -23.03 -30.63 -10.62
N ASP A 334 -22.05 -29.75 -10.41
CA ASP A 334 -21.89 -29.01 -9.16
C ASP A 334 -22.72 -27.73 -9.15
N ARG A 335 -23.83 -27.74 -8.41
CA ARG A 335 -24.75 -26.60 -8.27
C ARG A 335 -24.40 -25.67 -7.11
N THR A 336 -23.19 -25.73 -6.56
CA THR A 336 -22.77 -24.84 -5.49
C THR A 336 -22.80 -23.40 -5.98
N ALA A 337 -23.49 -22.53 -5.22
CA ALA A 337 -23.65 -21.12 -5.56
C ALA A 337 -22.34 -20.35 -5.32
N ILE A 338 -22.01 -19.45 -6.25
CA ILE A 338 -20.83 -18.59 -6.18
C ILE A 338 -21.17 -17.18 -6.70
N ASP A 339 -20.43 -16.20 -6.19
CA ASP A 339 -20.49 -14.80 -6.62
C ASP A 339 -19.38 -14.52 -7.64
N ILE A 340 -19.75 -14.08 -8.84
CA ILE A 340 -18.78 -13.67 -9.87
C ILE A 340 -18.98 -12.19 -10.20
N TYR A 341 -17.89 -11.43 -10.24
CA TYR A 341 -17.91 -10.03 -10.64
C TYR A 341 -17.82 -9.89 -12.16
N ARG A 342 -18.79 -9.24 -12.79
CA ARG A 342 -18.81 -8.93 -14.23
C ARG A 342 -19.42 -7.56 -14.47
N ASN A 343 -18.75 -6.73 -15.26
CA ASN A 343 -19.26 -5.45 -15.76
C ASN A 343 -19.97 -4.60 -14.69
N GLY A 344 -19.32 -4.43 -13.54
CA GLY A 344 -19.87 -3.62 -12.46
C GLY A 344 -20.97 -4.28 -11.63
N GLN A 345 -21.24 -5.58 -11.76
CA GLN A 345 -22.22 -6.29 -10.94
C GLN A 345 -21.65 -7.58 -10.35
N ILE A 346 -22.23 -7.98 -9.21
CA ILE A 346 -22.00 -9.31 -8.64
C ILE A 346 -23.14 -10.20 -9.11
N GLU A 347 -22.81 -11.12 -10.02
CA GLU A 347 -23.73 -12.12 -10.52
C GLU A 347 -23.69 -13.35 -9.61
N LYS A 348 -24.86 -13.78 -9.13
CA LYS A 348 -25.01 -15.07 -8.45
C LYS A 348 -25.17 -16.15 -9.51
N THR A 349 -24.22 -17.07 -9.56
CA THR A 349 -24.20 -18.20 -10.50
C THR A 349 -23.84 -19.49 -9.74
N THR A 350 -23.64 -20.58 -10.47
CA THR A 350 -23.31 -21.89 -9.94
C THR A 350 -22.09 -22.46 -10.66
N LEU A 351 -21.38 -23.38 -10.01
CA LEU A 351 -20.14 -23.96 -10.58
C LEU A 351 -20.38 -24.69 -11.91
N ASP A 352 -21.51 -25.37 -12.07
CA ASP A 352 -21.91 -26.01 -13.32
C ASP A 352 -22.07 -25.03 -14.48
N GLN A 353 -22.73 -23.89 -14.24
CA GLN A 353 -22.89 -22.82 -15.24
C GLN A 353 -21.53 -22.26 -15.65
N VAL A 354 -20.67 -21.94 -14.68
CA VAL A 354 -19.31 -21.42 -14.93
C VAL A 354 -18.44 -22.45 -15.67
N ALA A 355 -18.59 -23.73 -15.34
CA ALA A 355 -17.90 -24.83 -16.03
C ALA A 355 -18.35 -24.95 -17.50
N VAL A 356 -19.65 -24.89 -17.77
CA VAL A 356 -20.19 -24.93 -19.13
C VAL A 356 -19.70 -23.72 -19.94
N GLU A 357 -19.77 -22.50 -19.39
CA GLU A 357 -19.29 -21.29 -20.05
C GLU A 357 -17.79 -21.36 -20.36
N SER A 358 -16.99 -21.88 -19.43
CA SER A 358 -15.53 -21.95 -19.59
C SER A 358 -15.10 -23.07 -20.55
N LEU A 359 -15.80 -24.20 -20.55
CA LEU A 359 -15.58 -25.30 -21.51
C LEU A 359 -15.92 -24.88 -22.95
N ALA A 360 -16.89 -23.98 -23.14
CA ALA A 360 -17.25 -23.45 -24.46
C ALA A 360 -16.12 -22.60 -25.08
N LYS A 361 -15.13 -22.19 -24.29
CA LYS A 361 -13.95 -21.44 -24.76
C LYS A 361 -12.80 -22.33 -25.21
N LEU A 362 -12.81 -23.63 -24.89
CA LEU A 362 -11.71 -24.54 -25.22
C LEU A 362 -11.62 -24.83 -26.71
#